data_AF-C2XVX5-F1
#
_entry.id   AF-C2XVX5-F1
#
_cell.length_a   1.000
_cell.length_b   1.000
_cell.length_c   1.000
_cell.angle_alpha   90.00
_cell.angle_beta   90.00
_cell.angle_gamma   90.00
#
_symmetry.space_group_name_H-M   'P 1'
#
loop_
_entity.id
_entity.type
_entity.pdbx_description
1 polymer ?
#
loop_
_entity_poly.entity_id
_entity_poly.type
_entity_poly.pdbx_seq_one_letter_code
_entity_poly.pdbx_strand_id
1 'polypeptide(L)'
;MDEALFPEEPSIVEGSDLKRLFKDNIYYVIFADLKAYPKGEEVVDIETYEEFKESKCELVLLVADSTYVTVYAKDQKEIKSLYENAQNQGYYVEYVTDENDGRTRLSVW
;
A
#
# COMPACT_ATOMS: atom_id res chain seq x y z
N MET A 1 -2.67 -10.96 -22.39
CA MET A 1 -3.41 -10.31 -21.29
C MET A 1 -2.47 -9.19 -20.87
N ASP A 2 -2.54 -8.08 -21.59
CA ASP A 2 -1.45 -7.10 -21.69
C ASP A 2 -1.93 -5.69 -21.33
N GLU A 3 -3.08 -5.57 -20.69
CA GLU A 3 -3.59 -4.30 -20.19
C GLU A 3 -3.20 -4.14 -18.72
N ALA A 4 -2.58 -3.00 -18.41
CA ALA A 4 -2.27 -2.62 -17.04
C ALA A 4 -3.56 -2.56 -16.22
N LEU A 5 -3.52 -3.05 -14.98
CA LEU A 5 -4.67 -2.98 -14.05
C LEU A 5 -5.08 -1.52 -13.78
N PHE A 6 -4.13 -0.61 -13.90
CA PHE A 6 -4.27 0.83 -13.70
C PHE A 6 -3.66 1.55 -14.92
N PRO A 7 -4.45 1.89 -15.94
CA PRO A 7 -3.93 2.33 -17.24
C PRO A 7 -3.56 3.83 -17.33
N GLU A 8 -3.94 4.65 -16.35
CA GLU A 8 -3.65 6.09 -16.30
C GLU A 8 -2.60 6.42 -15.22
N GLU A 9 -1.82 7.50 -15.38
CA GLU A 9 -0.91 7.98 -14.33
C GLU A 9 -1.17 9.46 -13.99
N PRO A 10 -1.45 9.80 -12.71
CA PRO A 10 -1.71 8.90 -11.58
C PRO A 10 -3.11 8.27 -11.68
N SER A 11 -3.20 6.94 -11.56
CA SER A 11 -4.49 6.25 -11.48
C SER A 11 -5.12 6.47 -10.10
N ILE A 12 -6.20 7.25 -10.05
CA ILE A 12 -7.02 7.39 -8.84
C ILE A 12 -8.23 6.47 -8.99
N VAL A 13 -8.41 5.58 -8.00
CA VAL A 13 -9.51 4.61 -7.99
C VAL A 13 -10.28 4.75 -6.68
N GLU A 14 -11.60 4.87 -6.78
CA GLU A 14 -12.49 4.87 -5.61
C GLU A 14 -12.42 3.51 -4.88
N GLY A 15 -12.45 3.53 -3.55
CA GLY A 15 -12.27 2.31 -2.76
C GLY A 15 -13.32 1.21 -3.04
N SER A 16 -14.54 1.58 -3.45
CA SER A 16 -15.57 0.63 -3.88
C SER A 16 -15.19 -0.10 -5.17
N ASP A 17 -14.56 0.60 -6.11
CA ASP A 17 -14.15 0.02 -7.39
C ASP A 17 -12.88 -0.82 -7.20
N LEU A 18 -11.92 -0.36 -6.38
CA LEU A 18 -10.76 -1.16 -6.00
C LEU A 18 -11.16 -2.50 -5.35
N LYS A 19 -12.15 -2.47 -4.46
CA LYS A 19 -12.69 -3.68 -3.82
C LYS A 19 -13.30 -4.65 -4.83
N ARG A 20 -14.00 -4.15 -5.85
CA ARG A 20 -14.57 -4.99 -6.92
C ARG A 20 -13.46 -5.59 -7.77
N LEU A 21 -12.47 -4.77 -8.16
CA LEU A 21 -11.30 -5.22 -8.92
C LEU A 21 -10.62 -6.40 -8.22
N PHE A 22 -10.37 -6.31 -6.90
CA PHE A 22 -9.67 -7.35 -6.13
C PHE A 22 -10.50 -8.58 -5.83
N LYS A 23 -11.82 -8.44 -5.64
CA LYS A 23 -12.67 -9.59 -5.26
C LYS A 23 -13.07 -10.47 -6.44
N ASP A 24 -13.27 -9.86 -7.60
CA ASP A 24 -13.90 -10.53 -8.73
C ASP A 24 -12.87 -11.18 -9.68
N ASN A 25 -11.57 -11.06 -9.38
CA ASN A 25 -10.47 -11.49 -10.25
C ASN A 25 -9.29 -12.07 -9.46
N ILE A 26 -8.43 -12.83 -10.15
CA ILE A 26 -7.16 -13.35 -9.63
C ILE A 26 -6.03 -12.66 -10.38
N TYR A 27 -5.10 -12.06 -9.63
CA TYR A 27 -3.96 -11.34 -10.20
C TYR A 27 -2.64 -11.99 -9.80
N TYR A 28 -1.67 -11.90 -10.70
CA TYR A 28 -0.27 -12.12 -10.38
C TYR A 28 0.40 -10.75 -10.22
N VAL A 29 0.66 -10.34 -8.98
CA VAL A 29 1.19 -9.01 -8.66
C VAL A 29 2.71 -9.07 -8.63
N ILE A 30 3.38 -8.41 -9.59
CA ILE A 30 4.84 -8.27 -9.59
C ILE A 30 5.24 -7.05 -8.76
N PHE A 31 4.68 -5.88 -9.09
CA PHE A 31 4.93 -4.61 -8.39
C PHE A 31 3.62 -3.86 -8.18
N ALA A 32 3.44 -3.27 -7.00
CA ALA A 32 2.33 -2.36 -6.74
C ALA A 32 2.69 -1.32 -5.67
N ASP A 33 2.44 -0.05 -5.99
CA ASP A 33 2.54 1.08 -5.07
C ASP A 33 1.15 1.69 -4.91
N LEU A 34 0.44 1.34 -3.84
CA LEU A 34 -0.91 1.85 -3.58
C LEU A 34 -0.89 2.79 -2.38
N LYS A 35 -1.51 3.97 -2.53
CA LYS A 35 -1.58 5.03 -1.52
C LYS A 35 -3.05 5.36 -1.28
N ALA A 36 -3.51 5.20 -0.05
CA ALA A 36 -4.91 5.39 0.32
C ALA A 36 -5.12 6.76 0.95
N TYR A 37 -6.15 7.46 0.47
CA TYR A 37 -6.54 8.78 0.95
C TYR A 37 -8.00 8.76 1.45
N PRO A 38 -8.35 9.58 2.46
CA PRO A 38 -9.73 9.79 2.85
C PRO A 38 -10.55 10.32 1.68
N LYS A 39 -11.82 9.93 1.63
CA LYS A 39 -12.72 10.35 0.56
C LYS A 39 -12.87 11.87 0.54
N GLY A 40 -12.60 12.47 -0.62
CA GLY A 40 -12.74 13.91 -0.86
C GLY A 40 -11.52 14.74 -0.49
N GLU A 41 -10.47 14.13 0.04
CA GLU A 41 -9.17 14.78 0.20
C GLU A 41 -8.42 14.84 -1.13
N GLU A 42 -7.53 15.81 -1.28
CA GLU A 42 -6.64 15.92 -2.42
C GLU A 42 -5.64 14.76 -2.41
N VAL A 43 -5.58 14.02 -3.53
CA VAL A 43 -4.58 12.97 -3.74
C VAL A 43 -3.33 13.62 -4.31
N VAL A 44 -2.27 13.61 -3.52
CA VAL A 44 -0.94 14.05 -3.94
C VAL A 44 -0.02 12.85 -4.14
N ASP A 45 0.91 12.96 -5.07
CA ASP A 45 1.95 11.95 -5.17
C ASP A 45 2.99 12.18 -4.07
N ILE A 46 3.20 11.14 -3.26
CA ILE A 46 4.19 11.13 -2.17
C ILE A 46 5.27 10.14 -2.51
N GLU A 47 6.53 10.56 -2.39
CA GLU A 47 7.70 9.75 -2.68
C GLU A 47 8.46 9.34 -1.43
N THR A 48 8.36 10.09 -0.32
CA THR A 48 9.18 9.87 0.87
C THR A 48 8.36 9.61 2.14
N TYR A 49 9.01 9.06 3.17
CA TYR A 49 8.39 8.84 4.47
C TYR A 49 7.96 10.16 5.15
N GLU A 50 8.73 11.24 4.99
CA GLU A 50 8.36 12.54 5.54
C GLU A 50 7.15 13.14 4.82
N GLU A 51 7.09 13.05 3.49
CA GLU A 51 5.89 13.44 2.72
C GLU A 51 4.67 12.59 3.11
N PHE A 52 4.86 11.29 3.33
CA PHE A 52 3.79 10.45 3.85
C PHE A 52 3.28 10.98 5.19
N LYS A 53 4.16 11.25 6.16
CA LYS A 53 3.78 11.78 7.47
C LYS A 53 3.01 13.09 7.38
N GLU A 54 3.43 14.01 6.51
CA GLU A 54 2.84 15.34 6.36
C GLU A 54 1.55 15.35 5.54
N SER A 55 1.38 14.40 4.62
CA SER A 55 0.22 14.33 3.73
C SER A 55 -1.08 13.88 4.44
N LYS A 56 -2.18 13.84 3.67
CA LYS A 56 -3.45 13.22 4.07
C LYS A 56 -3.52 11.72 3.79
N CYS A 57 -2.48 11.13 3.19
CA CYS A 57 -2.41 9.69 2.96
C CYS A 57 -2.48 8.96 4.31
N GLU A 58 -3.32 7.94 4.42
CA GLU A 58 -3.52 7.16 5.65
C GLU A 58 -2.76 5.83 5.61
N LEU A 59 -2.61 5.25 4.42
CA LEU A 59 -1.99 3.94 4.23
C LEU A 59 -1.18 3.90 2.93
N VAL A 60 -0.01 3.29 2.99
CA VAL A 60 0.81 2.95 1.82
C VAL A 60 1.05 1.44 1.79
N LEU A 61 0.74 0.80 0.67
CA LEU A 61 1.02 -0.60 0.40
C LEU A 61 2.05 -0.70 -0.72
N LEU A 62 3.16 -1.36 -0.43
CA LEU A 62 4.24 -1.60 -1.37
C LEU A 62 4.39 -3.11 -1.53
N VAL A 63 4.27 -3.60 -2.77
CA VAL A 63 4.44 -5.02 -3.11
C VAL A 63 5.57 -5.14 -4.11
N ALA A 64 6.58 -5.94 -3.79
CA ALA A 64 7.67 -6.27 -4.70
C ALA A 64 7.82 -7.80 -4.83
N ASP A 65 7.91 -8.24 -6.08
CA ASP A 65 8.10 -9.64 -6.49
C ASP A 65 7.13 -10.62 -5.82
N SER A 66 5.86 -10.21 -5.65
CA SER A 66 4.76 -10.96 -5.02
C SER A 66 4.98 -11.42 -3.56
N THR A 67 6.16 -11.18 -2.98
CA THR A 67 6.62 -11.82 -1.74
C THR A 67 7.00 -10.78 -0.68
N TYR A 68 7.56 -9.65 -1.09
CA TYR A 68 7.91 -8.56 -0.20
C TYR A 68 6.76 -7.57 -0.15
N VAL A 69 6.03 -7.59 0.96
CA VAL A 69 4.90 -6.69 1.20
C VAL A 69 5.24 -5.80 2.40
N THR A 70 5.19 -4.49 2.19
CA THR A 70 5.33 -3.50 3.26
C THR A 70 4.08 -2.65 3.33
N VAL A 71 3.56 -2.45 4.54
CA VAL A 71 2.40 -1.58 4.78
C VAL A 71 2.79 -0.51 5.79
N TYR A 72 2.65 0.75 5.41
CA TYR A 72 2.73 1.89 6.32
C TYR A 72 1.32 2.35 6.63
N ALA A 73 1.04 2.66 7.89
CA ALA A 73 -0.17 3.33 8.32
C ALA A 73 0.18 4.38 9.38
N LYS A 74 -0.68 5.37 9.58
CA LYS A 74 -0.47 6.39 10.62
C LYS A 74 -1.10 6.03 11.96
N ASP A 75 -2.22 5.30 11.94
CA ASP A 75 -2.93 4.91 13.16
C ASP A 75 -2.33 3.61 13.74
N GLN A 76 -1.84 3.68 14.98
CA GLN A 76 -1.25 2.53 15.66
C GLN A 76 -2.20 1.36 15.88
N LYS A 77 -3.50 1.63 16.05
CA LYS A 77 -4.53 0.58 16.17
C LYS A 77 -4.74 -0.14 14.84
N GLU A 78 -4.68 0.59 13.73
CA GLU A 78 -4.73 -0.01 12.39
C GLU A 78 -3.51 -0.89 12.13
N ILE A 79 -2.31 -0.38 12.42
CA ILE A 79 -1.05 -1.14 12.33
C ILE A 79 -1.14 -2.43 13.13
N LYS A 80 -1.58 -2.36 14.39
CA LYS A 80 -1.76 -3.54 15.25
C LYS A 80 -2.78 -4.53 14.68
N SER A 81 -3.90 -4.03 14.17
CA SER A 81 -4.95 -4.88 13.59
C SER A 81 -4.48 -5.60 12.32
N LEU A 82 -3.71 -4.91 11.47
CA LEU A 82 -3.08 -5.49 10.29
C LEU A 82 -2.07 -6.57 10.66
N TYR A 83 -1.21 -6.29 11.66
CA TYR A 83 -0.23 -7.24 12.19
C TYR A 83 -0.90 -8.52 12.70
N GLU A 84 -1.89 -8.39 13.58
CA GLU A 84 -2.63 -9.53 14.14
C GLU A 84 -3.36 -10.33 13.06
N ASN A 85 -3.98 -9.65 12.08
CA ASN A 85 -4.61 -10.33 10.96
C ASN A 85 -3.59 -11.12 10.12
N ALA A 86 -2.42 -10.55 9.81
CA ALA A 86 -1.38 -11.24 9.05
C ALA A 86 -0.86 -12.48 9.80
N GLN A 87 -0.61 -12.36 11.10
CA GLN A 87 -0.23 -13.50 11.95
C GLN A 87 -1.30 -14.59 11.98
N ASN A 88 -2.57 -14.22 12.12
CA ASN A 88 -3.69 -15.17 12.13
C ASN A 88 -3.85 -15.92 10.79
N GLN A 89 -3.40 -15.32 9.69
CA GLN A 89 -3.34 -15.98 8.38
C GLN A 89 -2.07 -16.82 8.16
N GLY A 90 -1.16 -16.86 9.15
CA GLY A 90 0.06 -17.67 9.13
C GLY A 90 1.23 -17.01 8.39
N TYR A 91 1.15 -15.71 8.10
CA TYR A 91 2.26 -14.97 7.50
C TYR A 91 3.35 -14.65 8.52
N TYR A 92 4.61 -14.66 8.06
CA TYR A 92 5.68 -13.99 8.79
C TYR A 92 5.52 -12.49 8.65
N VAL A 93 5.50 -11.79 9.78
CA VAL A 93 5.31 -10.33 9.81
C VAL A 93 6.15 -9.73 10.93
N GLU A 94 6.77 -8.59 10.63
CA GLU A 94 7.53 -7.77 11.55
C GLU A 94 7.15 -6.30 11.39
N TYR A 95 7.41 -5.49 12.41
CA TYR A 95 7.21 -4.05 12.32
C TYR A 95 8.36 -3.42 11.54
N VAL A 96 8.03 -2.44 10.71
CA VAL A 96 9.02 -1.57 10.08
C VAL A 96 9.62 -0.64 11.13
N THR A 97 10.95 -0.54 11.15
CA THR A 97 11.73 0.33 12.02
C THR A 97 12.87 0.96 11.24
N ASP A 98 13.46 2.02 11.78
CA ASP A 98 14.64 2.68 11.18
C ASP A 98 15.85 1.73 11.05
N GLU A 99 15.85 0.58 11.76
CA GLU A 99 16.94 -0.39 11.73
C GLU A 99 16.77 -1.45 10.64
N ASN A 100 15.52 -1.84 10.31
CA ASN A 100 15.24 -2.89 9.35
C ASN A 100 14.75 -2.38 7.98
N ASP A 101 14.50 -1.07 7.86
CA ASP A 101 14.06 -0.45 6.63
C ASP A 101 14.92 0.76 6.24
N GLY A 102 15.87 0.52 5.33
CA GLY A 102 16.77 1.54 4.82
C GLY A 102 16.25 2.27 3.59
N ARG A 103 14.96 2.16 3.24
CA ARG A 103 14.45 2.79 2.01
C ARG A 103 14.42 4.30 2.13
N THR A 104 14.71 4.96 1.02
CA THR A 104 14.62 6.42 0.89
C THR A 104 13.36 6.88 0.17
N ARG A 105 12.64 5.95 -0.47
CA ARG A 105 11.41 6.18 -1.22
C ARG A 105 10.31 5.20 -0.82
N LEU A 106 9.07 5.63 -0.92
CA LEU A 106 7.86 4.83 -0.81
C LEU A 106 7.40 4.37 -2.20
N SER A 107 8.32 3.75 -2.93
CA SER A 107 8.09 3.07 -4.22
C SER A 107 8.85 1.75 -4.26
N VAL A 108 8.36 0.81 -5.07
CA VAL A 108 9.09 -0.43 -5.40
C VAL A 108 9.86 -0.34 -6.74
N TRP A 109 9.78 0.82 -7.39
CA TRP A 109 10.58 1.22 -8.56
C TRP A 109 11.71 2.16 -8.18
#